data_AF-A0AAU3QZ11-F1
#
_entry.id   AF-A0AAU3QZ11-F1
#
_cell.length_a   1.000
_cell.length_b   1.000
_cell.length_c   1.000
_cell.angle_alpha   90.00
_cell.angle_beta   90.00
_cell.angle_gamma   90.00
#
_symmetry.space_group_name_H-M   'P 1'
#
loop_
_entity.id
_entity.type
_entity.pdbx_description
1 polymer ?
#
loop_
_entity_poly.entity_id
_entity_poly.type
_entity_poly.pdbx_seq_one_letter_code
_entity_poly.pdbx_strand_id
1 'polypeptide(L)'
;MVGLFWIAEGDVYVGAKPSGSGPGVRLTPEGVVALGDGQSGLCLWEDVRALTVTDLPVKSLKRQVGAVKDVAVGLVVNLVLPMGPGRVDEASALMTVRVESSGGTYEPTAYVAAANGYPQTEIDLSRALLARLTEGAATMSTTLAAMSEWGRASGGTTPRGTERERLLREWAGAPEGLPG
;
A
#
# COMPACT_ATOMS: atom_id res chain seq x y z
N MET A 1 7.60 0.26 6.55
CA MET A 1 6.42 0.50 5.68
C MET A 1 5.99 1.96 5.79
N VAL A 2 5.63 2.56 4.65
CA VAL A 2 5.18 3.95 4.52
C VAL A 2 3.92 3.94 3.65
N GLY A 3 2.74 4.15 4.24
CA GLY A 3 1.46 3.98 3.55
C GLY A 3 1.29 2.59 2.97
N LEU A 4 0.94 2.48 1.70
CA LEU A 4 0.83 1.20 1.00
C LEU A 4 2.19 0.59 0.62
N PHE A 5 3.31 1.26 0.88
CA PHE A 5 4.61 0.85 0.38
C PHE A 5 5.45 0.16 1.44
N TRP A 6 5.90 -1.06 1.16
CA TRP A 6 6.99 -1.68 1.90
C TRP A 6 8.31 -1.35 1.20
N ILE A 7 9.17 -0.63 1.92
CA ILE A 7 10.46 -0.19 1.40
C ILE A 7 11.54 -0.77 2.31
N ALA A 8 12.46 -1.53 1.73
CA ALA A 8 13.56 -2.15 2.45
C ALA A 8 14.75 -2.36 1.52
N GLU A 9 15.96 -2.04 1.98
CA GLU A 9 17.22 -2.29 1.25
C GLU A 9 17.27 -1.67 -0.16
N GLY A 10 16.46 -0.63 -0.39
CA GLY A 10 16.33 0.03 -1.69
C GLY A 10 15.28 -0.59 -2.63
N ASP A 11 14.68 -1.72 -2.27
CA ASP A 11 13.50 -2.22 -2.97
C ASP A 11 12.23 -1.50 -2.50
N VAL A 12 11.31 -1.28 -3.43
CA VAL A 12 9.99 -0.71 -3.17
C VAL A 12 8.91 -1.71 -3.61
N TYR A 13 8.06 -2.12 -2.68
CA TYR A 13 6.94 -3.01 -2.92
C TYR A 13 5.62 -2.29 -2.65
N VAL A 14 4.60 -2.55 -3.46
CA VAL A 14 3.22 -2.20 -3.16
C VAL A 14 2.64 -3.33 -2.31
N GLY A 15 2.30 -3.04 -1.07
CA GLY A 15 1.90 -4.02 -0.07
C GLY A 15 3.03 -4.45 0.83
N ALA A 16 2.93 -5.65 1.38
CA ALA A 16 4.01 -6.29 2.10
C ALA A 16 5.07 -6.82 1.13
N LYS A 17 6.33 -6.86 1.58
CA LYS A 17 7.38 -7.60 0.87
C LYS A 17 6.96 -9.09 0.81
N PRO A 18 6.91 -9.70 -0.38
CA PRO A 18 6.55 -11.11 -0.48
C PRO A 18 7.57 -11.97 0.27
N SER A 19 7.09 -12.98 0.99
CA SER A 19 7.90 -13.99 1.65
C SER A 19 7.67 -15.36 1.02
N GLY A 20 8.73 -16.09 0.71
CA GLY A 20 8.63 -17.40 0.05
C GLY A 20 7.98 -17.28 -1.34
N SER A 21 6.99 -18.12 -1.61
CA SER A 21 6.22 -18.10 -2.86
C SER A 21 4.99 -17.18 -2.83
N GLY A 22 4.85 -16.34 -1.81
CA GLY A 22 3.67 -15.48 -1.64
C GLY A 22 3.58 -14.36 -2.69
N PRO A 23 2.36 -13.90 -3.01
CA PRO A 23 2.14 -12.85 -4.00
C PRO A 23 2.72 -11.49 -3.55
N GLY A 24 3.27 -10.74 -4.50
CA GLY A 24 3.73 -9.38 -4.28
C GLY A 24 3.91 -8.58 -5.56
N VAL A 25 3.97 -7.25 -5.42
CA VAL A 25 4.20 -6.32 -6.51
C VAL A 25 5.38 -5.44 -6.17
N ARG A 26 6.42 -5.45 -7.02
CA ARG A 26 7.62 -4.63 -6.87
C ARG A 26 7.64 -3.53 -7.91
N LEU A 27 7.99 -2.32 -7.50
CA LEU A 27 8.24 -1.19 -8.38
C LEU A 27 9.75 -1.11 -8.65
N THR A 28 10.14 -1.17 -9.91
CA THR A 28 11.54 -1.05 -10.35
C THR A 28 11.69 0.11 -11.34
N PRO A 29 12.91 0.57 -11.63
CA PRO A 29 13.12 1.60 -12.65
C PRO A 29 12.60 1.21 -14.04
N GLU A 30 12.55 -0.08 -14.35
CA GLU A 30 12.06 -0.61 -15.63
C GLU A 30 10.53 -0.65 -15.67
N GLY A 31 9.87 -1.00 -14.56
CA GLY A 31 8.42 -1.17 -14.56
C GLY A 31 7.83 -1.73 -13.27
N VAL A 32 6.58 -2.17 -13.39
CA VAL A 32 5.84 -2.88 -12.34
C VAL A 32 6.05 -4.38 -12.52
N VAL A 33 6.58 -5.05 -11.50
CA VAL A 33 6.91 -6.48 -11.52
C VAL A 33 6.00 -7.24 -10.56
N ALA A 34 5.27 -8.23 -11.08
CA ALA A 34 4.52 -9.17 -10.26
C ALA A 34 5.39 -10.36 -9.84
N LEU A 35 5.25 -10.78 -8.58
CA LEU A 35 6.09 -11.78 -7.92
C LEU A 35 5.26 -12.83 -7.19
N GLY A 36 5.72 -14.07 -7.18
CA GLY A 36 5.12 -15.17 -6.40
C GLY A 36 3.83 -15.73 -6.99
N ASP A 37 3.23 -16.69 -6.31
CA ASP A 37 1.89 -17.27 -6.55
C ASP A 37 1.49 -17.55 -8.01
N GLY A 38 2.47 -17.95 -8.84
CA GLY A 38 2.24 -18.16 -10.28
C GLY A 38 1.99 -16.88 -11.10
N GLN A 39 1.88 -15.71 -10.45
CA GLN A 39 1.92 -14.42 -11.14
C GLN A 39 3.37 -14.12 -11.54
N SER A 40 3.53 -13.80 -12.82
CA SER A 40 4.81 -13.35 -13.37
C SER A 40 4.50 -12.36 -14.47
N GLY A 41 5.31 -11.32 -14.55
CA GLY A 41 5.12 -10.27 -15.53
C GLY A 41 5.86 -9.01 -15.16
N LEU A 42 6.35 -8.34 -16.19
CA LEU A 42 6.90 -6.98 -16.13
C LEU A 42 6.02 -6.12 -17.03
N CYS A 43 5.42 -5.08 -16.46
CA CYS A 43 4.78 -4.03 -17.23
C CYS A 43 5.69 -2.81 -17.23
N LEU A 44 6.24 -2.45 -18.39
CA LEU A 44 7.16 -1.33 -18.52
C LEU A 44 6.43 -0.02 -18.24
N TRP A 45 7.10 0.94 -17.59
CA TRP A 45 6.50 2.24 -17.29
C TRP A 45 6.00 2.99 -18.53
N GLU A 46 6.60 2.76 -19.70
CA GLU A 46 6.15 3.34 -20.98
C GLU A 46 4.78 2.84 -21.44
N ASP A 47 4.38 1.65 -21.00
CA ASP A 47 3.08 1.05 -21.29
C ASP A 47 2.03 1.33 -20.21
N VAL A 48 2.45 1.65 -18.98
CA VAL A 48 1.55 1.93 -17.86
C VAL A 48 0.82 3.25 -18.07
N ARG A 49 -0.51 3.18 -18.13
CA ARG A 49 -1.43 4.33 -18.23
C ARG A 49 -2.00 4.75 -16.89
N ALA A 50 -2.25 3.79 -16.02
CA ALA A 50 -2.70 4.04 -14.66
C ALA A 50 -2.24 2.91 -13.73
N LEU A 51 -1.95 3.28 -12.48
CA LEU A 51 -1.58 2.35 -11.43
C LEU A 51 -2.44 2.64 -10.19
N THR A 52 -3.31 1.69 -9.82
CA THR A 52 -4.27 1.86 -8.72
C THR A 52 -4.31 0.64 -7.82
N VAL A 53 -4.94 0.76 -6.64
CA VAL A 53 -5.07 -0.35 -5.67
C VAL A 53 -6.50 -0.42 -5.12
N THR A 54 -7.05 -1.64 -5.13
CA THR A 54 -8.37 -2.00 -4.59
C THR A 54 -8.25 -2.99 -3.44
N ASP A 55 -9.37 -3.29 -2.79
CA ASP A 55 -9.46 -4.31 -1.73
C ASP A 55 -8.60 -4.01 -0.49
N LEU A 56 -8.37 -2.72 -0.23
CA LEU A 56 -7.59 -2.26 0.91
C LEU A 56 -8.41 -2.33 2.20
N PRO A 57 -7.91 -3.01 3.26
CA PRO A 57 -8.54 -2.92 4.57
C PRO A 57 -8.35 -1.51 5.13
N VAL A 58 -9.45 -0.80 5.34
CA VAL A 58 -9.45 0.53 5.97
C VAL A 58 -9.48 0.37 7.48
N LYS A 59 -8.58 1.06 8.18
CA LYS A 59 -8.60 1.13 9.63
C LYS A 59 -9.81 1.92 10.07
N SER A 60 -10.88 1.22 10.48
CA SER A 60 -11.99 1.86 11.16
C SER A 60 -11.52 2.28 12.55
N LEU A 61 -11.53 3.60 12.83
CA LEU A 61 -11.55 4.08 14.19
C LEU A 61 -12.83 3.52 14.81
N LYS A 62 -12.73 2.41 15.56
CA LYS A 62 -13.74 2.10 16.56
C LYS A 62 -13.79 3.31 17.48
N ARG A 63 -14.79 4.16 17.21
CA ARG A 63 -15.17 5.35 17.95
C ARG A 63 -14.98 5.02 19.44
N GLN A 64 -14.10 5.72 20.14
CA GLN A 64 -14.10 5.72 21.59
C GLN A 64 -15.43 6.33 22.04
N VAL A 65 -16.51 5.55 22.03
CA VAL A 65 -17.75 5.84 22.75
C VAL A 65 -17.69 4.99 24.01
N GLY A 66 -16.73 5.34 24.87
CA GLY A 66 -16.65 4.90 26.25
C GLY A 66 -17.19 5.98 27.18
N ALA A 67 -18.27 6.66 26.79
CA ALA A 67 -19.13 7.46 27.65
C ALA A 67 -20.36 7.84 26.84
N VAL A 68 -21.42 7.05 26.98
CA VAL A 68 -22.85 7.41 26.98
C VAL A 68 -23.57 6.07 26.81
N LYS A 69 -24.20 5.67 27.92
CA LYS A 69 -25.15 4.56 27.96
C LYS A 69 -26.32 4.88 27.02
N ASP A 70 -26.89 3.82 26.50
CA ASP A 70 -28.15 3.77 25.75
C ASP A 70 -28.12 4.37 24.34
N VAL A 71 -28.19 3.49 23.34
CA VAL A 71 -29.35 3.35 22.45
C VAL A 71 -29.02 2.23 21.45
N ALA A 72 -29.87 1.21 21.44
CA ALA A 72 -29.86 0.13 20.48
C ALA A 72 -30.28 0.63 19.10
N VAL A 73 -29.43 0.47 18.09
CA VAL A 73 -29.84 0.34 16.68
C VAL A 73 -28.92 -0.67 16.02
N GLY A 74 -29.53 -1.70 15.45
CA GLY A 74 -28.86 -2.83 14.84
C GLY A 74 -27.97 -2.41 13.67
N LEU A 75 -26.75 -2.95 13.67
CA LEU A 75 -25.93 -3.06 12.49
C LEU A 75 -25.46 -4.52 12.43
N VAL A 76 -25.82 -5.22 11.36
CA VAL A 76 -25.34 -6.57 11.06
C VAL A 76 -23.84 -6.44 10.79
N VAL A 77 -23.03 -6.70 11.81
CA VAL A 77 -21.59 -6.87 11.67
C VAL A 77 -21.37 -8.35 11.42
N ASN A 78 -20.82 -8.69 10.25
CA ASN A 78 -20.27 -10.03 10.01
C ASN A 78 -19.07 -10.20 10.95
N LEU A 79 -19.36 -10.68 12.16
CA LEU A 79 -18.41 -10.85 13.24
C LEU A 79 -17.77 -12.23 13.07
N VAL A 80 -16.63 -12.29 12.37
CA VAL A 80 -15.75 -13.45 12.49
C VAL A 80 -15.14 -13.40 13.89
N LEU A 81 -15.61 -14.30 14.75
CA LEU A 81 -15.05 -14.55 16.09
C LEU A 81 -13.66 -15.17 15.94
N PRO A 82 -12.63 -14.76 16.72
CA PRO A 82 -11.40 -15.54 16.83
C PRO A 82 -11.69 -16.76 17.70
N MET A 83 -11.96 -17.89 17.05
CA MET A 83 -12.03 -19.20 17.71
C MET A 83 -10.63 -19.81 17.81
N GLY A 84 -10.13 -19.90 19.04
CA GLY A 84 -9.24 -20.98 19.49
C GLY A 84 -7.72 -20.73 19.39
N PRO A 85 -6.94 -21.15 20.41
CA PRO A 85 -5.48 -21.17 20.33
C PRO A 85 -5.06 -22.42 19.56
N GLY A 86 -5.05 -22.31 18.24
CA GLY A 86 -4.63 -23.39 17.36
C GLY A 86 -4.18 -22.81 16.03
N ARG A 87 -2.87 -22.55 15.91
CA ARG A 87 -2.10 -22.32 14.69
C ARG A 87 -2.94 -22.20 13.41
N VAL A 88 -3.48 -21.01 13.17
CA VAL A 88 -3.93 -20.58 11.86
C VAL A 88 -2.82 -19.66 11.38
N ASP A 89 -2.14 -20.06 10.30
CA ASP A 89 -1.40 -19.11 9.48
C ASP A 89 -2.40 -18.02 9.13
N GLU A 90 -2.35 -16.87 9.82
CA GLU A 90 -3.27 -15.77 9.57
C GLU A 90 -3.03 -15.35 8.12
N ALA A 91 -3.89 -15.85 7.23
CA ALA A 91 -3.80 -15.56 5.81
C ALA A 91 -3.77 -14.05 5.67
N SER A 92 -2.60 -13.52 5.37
CA SER A 92 -2.38 -12.08 5.27
C SER A 92 -3.37 -11.58 4.24
N ALA A 93 -4.18 -10.59 4.60
CA ALA A 93 -5.21 -10.07 3.71
C ALA A 93 -4.58 -9.72 2.34
N LEU A 94 -5.27 -10.05 1.25
CA LEU A 94 -4.82 -9.71 -0.09
C LEU A 94 -5.39 -8.36 -0.49
N MET A 95 -4.64 -7.66 -1.33
CA MET A 95 -5.09 -6.50 -2.07
C MET A 95 -4.71 -6.63 -3.54
N THR A 96 -5.43 -5.93 -4.40
CA THR A 96 -5.25 -6.02 -5.85
C THR A 96 -4.59 -4.72 -6.34
N VAL A 97 -3.47 -4.85 -7.03
CA VAL A 97 -2.83 -3.73 -7.74
C VAL A 97 -3.31 -3.79 -9.18
N ARG A 98 -3.99 -2.75 -9.65
CA ARG A 98 -4.50 -2.67 -11.01
C ARG A 98 -3.56 -1.82 -11.86
N VAL A 99 -2.95 -2.47 -12.84
CA VAL A 99 -2.03 -1.89 -13.81
C VAL A 99 -2.76 -1.78 -15.14
N GLU A 100 -3.19 -0.58 -15.51
CA GLU A 100 -3.79 -0.34 -16.83
C GLU A 100 -2.65 -0.08 -17.83
N SER A 101 -2.60 -0.86 -18.89
CA SER A 101 -1.57 -0.77 -19.93
C SER A 101 -2.16 -0.65 -21.34
N SER A 102 -1.32 -0.33 -22.31
CA SER A 102 -1.66 -0.32 -23.75
C SER A 102 -2.29 -1.64 -24.23
N GLY A 103 -1.86 -2.78 -23.67
CA GLY A 103 -2.32 -4.13 -24.01
C GLY A 103 -3.50 -4.64 -23.19
N GLY A 104 -4.02 -3.86 -22.23
CA GLY A 104 -5.11 -4.24 -21.34
C GLY A 104 -4.81 -3.99 -19.87
N THR A 105 -5.74 -4.41 -19.01
CA THR A 105 -5.59 -4.32 -17.55
C THR A 105 -4.97 -5.60 -17.02
N TYR A 106 -3.91 -5.46 -16.21
CA TYR A 106 -3.28 -6.53 -15.46
C TYR A 106 -3.49 -6.28 -13.95
N GLU A 107 -3.89 -7.29 -13.20
CA GLU A 107 -4.34 -7.15 -11.80
C GLU A 107 -3.57 -8.06 -10.84
N PRO A 108 -2.25 -7.86 -10.67
CA PRO A 108 -1.46 -8.66 -9.73
C PRO A 108 -1.90 -8.43 -8.28
N THR A 109 -1.82 -9.49 -7.50
CA THR A 109 -2.16 -9.45 -6.07
C THR A 109 -0.92 -9.22 -5.22
N ALA A 110 -1.11 -8.63 -4.05
CA ALA A 110 -0.08 -8.48 -3.04
C ALA A 110 -0.67 -8.66 -1.65
N TYR A 111 0.13 -9.12 -0.70
CA TYR A 111 -0.26 -9.11 0.71
C TYR A 111 -0.36 -7.69 1.26
N VAL A 112 -1.32 -7.46 2.14
CA VAL A 112 -1.47 -6.23 2.92
C VAL A 112 -0.37 -6.15 3.98
N ALA A 113 0.32 -5.01 4.06
CA ALA A 113 1.35 -4.76 5.06
C ALA A 113 0.80 -4.33 6.43
N ALA A 114 -0.42 -3.81 6.49
CA ALA A 114 -1.06 -3.32 7.71
C ALA A 114 -2.18 -4.27 8.17
N ALA A 115 -1.88 -5.21 9.07
CA ALA A 115 -2.85 -6.19 9.59
C ALA A 115 -4.12 -5.56 10.19
N ASN A 116 -4.01 -4.36 10.76
CA ASN A 116 -5.14 -3.61 11.34
C ASN A 116 -5.79 -2.60 10.35
N GLY A 117 -5.45 -2.70 9.06
CA GLY A 117 -5.83 -1.76 8.02
C GLY A 117 -5.05 -0.44 8.03
N TYR A 118 -5.22 0.32 6.96
CA TYR A 118 -4.56 1.61 6.74
C TYR A 118 -5.45 2.79 7.15
N PRO A 119 -4.88 3.87 7.72
CA PRO A 119 -5.60 5.14 7.85
C PRO A 119 -6.06 5.63 6.47
N GLN A 120 -7.26 6.21 6.38
CA GLN A 120 -7.78 6.75 5.11
C GLN A 120 -6.81 7.78 4.49
N THR A 121 -6.19 8.62 5.31
CA THR A 121 -5.19 9.61 4.88
C THR A 121 -3.99 8.97 4.19
N GLU A 122 -3.46 7.86 4.74
CA GLU A 122 -2.35 7.14 4.13
C GLU A 122 -2.77 6.43 2.83
N ILE A 123 -4.01 5.94 2.74
CA ILE A 123 -4.55 5.37 1.49
C ILE A 123 -4.61 6.42 0.39
N ASP A 124 -5.18 7.59 0.70
CA ASP A 124 -5.38 8.65 -0.28
C ASP A 124 -4.03 9.21 -0.77
N LEU A 125 -3.09 9.43 0.16
CA LEU A 125 -1.73 9.87 -0.19
C LEU A 125 -0.96 8.80 -0.99
N SER A 126 -1.12 7.52 -0.66
CA SER A 126 -0.49 6.44 -1.42
C SER A 126 -1.06 6.34 -2.83
N ARG A 127 -2.37 6.54 -3.02
CA ARG A 127 -3.01 6.59 -4.33
C ARG A 127 -2.54 7.78 -5.16
N ALA A 128 -2.39 8.95 -4.54
CA ALA A 128 -1.81 10.12 -5.20
C ALA A 128 -0.37 9.86 -5.65
N LEU A 129 0.44 9.20 -4.81
CA LEU A 129 1.79 8.79 -5.17
C LEU A 129 1.81 7.79 -6.34
N LEU A 130 0.95 6.77 -6.34
CA LEU A 130 0.83 5.83 -7.45
C LEU A 130 0.44 6.52 -8.77
N ALA A 131 -0.50 7.47 -8.72
CA ALA A 131 -0.85 8.27 -9.88
C ALA A 131 0.34 9.11 -10.39
N ARG A 132 1.08 9.75 -9.47
CA ARG A 132 2.26 10.56 -9.80
C ARG A 132 3.37 9.75 -10.48
N LEU A 133 3.57 8.50 -10.08
CA LEU A 133 4.53 7.60 -10.74
C LEU A 133 4.19 7.36 -12.22
N THR A 134 2.94 7.56 -12.64
CA THR A 134 2.52 7.40 -14.04
C THR A 134 2.56 8.69 -14.88
N GLU A 135 2.91 9.84 -14.27
CA GLU A 135 2.93 11.14 -14.98
C GLU A 135 4.09 11.29 -15.98
N GLY A 136 5.13 10.46 -15.86
CA GLY A 136 6.23 10.42 -16.82
C GLY A 136 7.50 9.77 -16.26
N ALA A 137 8.37 9.31 -17.15
CA ALA A 137 9.57 8.54 -16.79
C ALA A 137 10.53 9.28 -15.84
N ALA A 138 10.71 10.60 -16.02
CA ALA A 138 11.57 11.40 -15.13
C ALA A 138 10.98 11.53 -13.72
N THR A 139 9.68 11.80 -13.62
CA THR A 139 8.94 11.86 -12.34
C THR A 139 8.99 10.52 -11.64
N MET A 140 8.72 9.43 -12.35
CA MET A 140 8.82 8.06 -11.85
C MET A 140 10.22 7.78 -11.30
N SER A 141 11.27 7.99 -12.11
CA SER A 141 12.64 7.65 -11.76
C SER A 141 13.14 8.41 -10.54
N THR A 142 12.89 9.72 -10.48
CA THR A 142 13.29 10.57 -9.34
C THR A 142 12.58 10.18 -8.05
N THR A 143 11.28 9.87 -8.14
CA THR A 143 10.46 9.49 -6.99
C THR A 143 10.85 8.12 -6.45
N LEU A 144 11.01 7.14 -7.35
CA LEU A 144 11.42 5.79 -6.96
C LEU A 144 12.82 5.81 -6.35
N ALA A 145 13.74 6.61 -6.90
CA ALA A 145 15.07 6.80 -6.32
C ALA A 145 15.01 7.38 -4.89
N ALA A 146 14.17 8.40 -4.66
CA ALA A 146 13.99 8.97 -3.33
C ALA A 146 13.42 7.96 -2.32
N MET A 147 12.43 7.17 -2.73
CA MET A 147 11.86 6.09 -1.91
C MET A 147 12.91 5.02 -1.58
N SER A 148 13.64 4.54 -2.59
CA SER A 148 14.71 3.56 -2.41
C SER A 148 15.81 4.08 -1.48
N GLU A 149 16.20 5.35 -1.61
CA GLU A 149 17.22 5.96 -0.77
C GLU A 149 16.78 6.03 0.70
N TRP A 150 15.54 6.47 0.93
CA TRP A 150 14.95 6.40 2.27
C TRP A 150 14.95 4.98 2.83
N GLY A 151 14.64 3.98 2.00
CA GLY A 151 14.71 2.56 2.34
C GLY A 151 16.08 2.07 2.81
N ARG A 152 17.15 2.58 2.20
CA ARG A 152 18.53 2.26 2.60
C ARG A 152 18.92 2.97 3.90
N ALA A 153 18.54 4.25 4.03
CA ALA A 153 18.87 5.06 5.20
C ALA A 153 18.12 4.66 6.47
N SER A 154 16.87 4.20 6.35
CA SER A 154 15.97 3.90 7.48
C SER A 154 16.27 2.59 8.23
N GLY A 155 17.15 1.74 7.70
CA GLY A 155 17.52 0.46 8.34
C GLY A 155 16.33 -0.51 8.53
N GLY A 156 15.31 -0.44 7.67
CA GLY A 156 14.13 -1.31 7.75
C GLY A 156 13.14 -0.95 8.86
N THR A 157 13.34 0.18 9.55
CA THR A 157 12.42 0.66 10.57
C THR A 157 11.12 1.20 9.96
N THR A 158 10.01 1.06 10.69
CA THR A 158 8.74 1.67 10.28
C THR A 158 8.57 3.01 11.00
N PRO A 159 8.52 4.14 10.28
CA PRO A 159 8.39 5.46 10.88
C PRO A 159 7.01 5.65 11.51
N ARG A 160 6.90 6.66 12.40
CA ARG A 160 5.64 7.04 13.06
C ARG A 160 4.61 7.54 12.04
N GLY A 161 3.32 7.52 12.40
CA GLY A 161 2.23 7.87 11.47
C GLY A 161 2.36 9.25 10.83
N THR A 162 2.68 10.28 11.63
CA THR A 162 2.88 11.65 11.11
C THR A 162 4.02 11.72 10.11
N GLU A 163 5.11 10.99 10.36
CA GLU A 163 6.27 10.94 9.47
C GLU A 163 5.96 10.15 8.19
N ARG A 164 5.17 9.06 8.28
CA ARG A 164 4.69 8.34 7.10
C ARG A 164 3.89 9.26 6.18
N GLU A 165 2.93 9.99 6.72
CA GLU A 165 2.14 10.91 5.92
C GLU A 165 2.98 12.05 5.33
N ARG A 166 3.99 12.54 6.06
CA ARG A 166 4.94 13.54 5.57
C ARG A 166 5.71 13.03 4.35
N LEU A 167 6.32 11.85 4.46
CA LEU A 167 7.05 11.20 3.36
C LEU A 167 6.15 10.96 2.14
N LEU A 168 4.91 10.48 2.35
CA LEU A 168 3.97 10.28 1.25
C LEU A 168 3.61 11.59 0.56
N ARG A 169 3.42 12.70 1.29
CA ARG A 169 3.16 14.02 0.70
C ARG A 169 4.36 14.49 -0.11
N GLU A 170 5.56 14.40 0.45
CA GLU A 170 6.80 14.77 -0.22
C GLU A 170 6.97 14.02 -1.54
N TRP A 171 6.83 12.70 -1.53
CA TRP A 171 6.96 11.88 -2.74
C TRP A 171 5.81 12.07 -3.72
N ALA A 172 4.59 12.37 -3.24
CA ALA A 172 3.47 12.75 -4.10
C ALA A 172 3.62 14.16 -4.69
N GLY A 173 4.70 14.90 -4.38
CA GLY A 173 4.89 16.27 -4.82
C GLY A 173 3.86 17.24 -4.23
N ALA A 174 3.18 16.86 -3.15
CA ALA A 174 2.26 17.72 -2.44
C ALA A 174 3.06 18.74 -1.62
N PRO A 175 2.84 20.06 -1.81
CA PRO A 175 3.58 21.07 -1.06
C PRO A 175 3.30 20.95 0.45
N GLU A 176 4.36 21.04 1.26
CA GLU A 176 4.25 21.26 2.71
C GLU A 176 3.53 22.59 2.95
N GLY A 177 2.24 22.53 3.28
CA GLY A 177 1.50 23.66 3.86
C GLY A 177 0.55 24.40 2.90
N LEU A 178 -0.74 24.08 3.03
CA LEU A 178 -1.79 25.10 3.01
C LEU A 178 -2.74 24.80 4.18
N PRO A 179 -2.80 25.64 5.22
CA PRO A 179 -3.92 25.62 6.16
C PRO A 179 -5.17 26.11 5.41
N GLY A 180 -6.25 25.32 5.50
CA GLY A 180 -7.61 25.79 5.18
C GLY A 180 -8.21 26.59 6.32
#